data_AF-A0A2V7N6Z6-F1
#
_entry.id   AF-A0A2V7N6Z6-F1
#
_cell.length_a   1.000
_cell.length_b   1.000
_cell.length_c   1.000
_cell.angle_alpha   90.00
_cell.angle_beta   90.00
_cell.angle_gamma   90.00
#
_symmetry.space_group_name_H-M   'P 1'
#
loop_
_entity.id
_entity.type
_entity.pdbx_description
1 polymer ?
#
loop_
_entity_poly.entity_id
_entity_poly.type
_entity_poly.pdbx_seq_one_letter_code
_entity_poly.pdbx_strand_id
1 'polypeptide(L)' 'MCFALDGGVWLHRHRLRGEPMVHLVSADRDRLLALGRELGLRPEWLQYKPLKDPRTGQRVPAWHWDLWGEKLSLVG' A
#
# COMPACT_ATOMS: atom_id res chain seq x y z
N MET A 1 -2.64 9.75 0.92
CA MET A 1 -1.19 9.85 0.66
C MET A 1 -0.40 10.38 1.86
N CYS A 2 -0.65 11.58 2.40
CA CYS A 2 0.10 12.10 3.57
C CYS A 2 0.05 11.17 4.79
N PHE A 3 -1.11 10.61 5.11
CA PHE A 3 -1.24 9.61 6.17
C PHE A 3 -0.27 8.41 6.00
N ALA A 4 -0.06 7.94 4.76
CA ALA A 4 0.90 6.88 4.48
C ALA A 4 2.35 7.33 4.66
N LEU A 5 2.66 8.56 4.24
CA LEU A 5 3.97 9.19 4.40
C LEU A 5 4.33 9.41 5.88
N ASP A 6 3.33 9.65 6.72
CA ASP A 6 3.49 9.81 8.17
C ASP A 6 3.53 8.46 8.91
N GLY A 7 3.72 7.36 8.18
CA GLY A 7 3.83 6.00 8.72
C GLY A 7 2.50 5.30 8.96
N GLY A 8 1.37 5.88 8.59
CA GLY A 8 0.08 5.16 8.55
C GLY A 8 0.04 4.12 7.43
N VAL A 9 -0.90 3.17 7.50
CA VAL A 9 -1.24 2.32 6.35
C VAL A 9 -2.44 2.93 5.65
N TRP A 10 -2.26 3.35 4.41
CA TRP A 10 -3.35 3.86 3.60
C TRP A 10 -3.88 2.79 2.65
N LEU A 11 -5.16 2.49 2.78
CA LEU A 11 -5.93 1.66 1.85
C LEU A 11 -6.56 2.56 0.78
N HIS A 12 -6.01 2.53 -0.42
CA HIS A 12 -6.53 3.29 -1.56
C HIS A 12 -7.27 2.36 -2.53
N ARG A 13 -8.59 2.51 -2.63
CA ARG A 13 -9.44 1.79 -3.58
C ARG A 13 -9.35 2.45 -4.95
N HIS A 14 -9.10 1.65 -6.00
CA HIS A 14 -8.93 2.11 -7.37
C HIS A 14 -9.59 1.12 -8.35
N ARG A 15 -9.72 1.53 -9.63
CA ARG A 15 -10.08 0.62 -10.72
C ARG A 15 -9.01 0.67 -11.80
N LEU A 16 -8.38 -0.45 -12.09
CA LEU A 16 -7.38 -0.57 -13.15
C LEU A 16 -8.01 -1.26 -14.35
N ARG A 17 -8.11 -0.57 -15.49
CA ARG A 17 -8.76 -1.08 -16.72
C ARG A 17 -10.20 -1.59 -16.48
N GLY A 18 -10.94 -0.94 -15.59
CA GLY A 18 -12.31 -1.32 -15.22
C GLY A 18 -12.40 -2.30 -14.05
N GLU A 19 -11.31 -3.01 -13.72
CA GLU A 19 -11.28 -4.00 -12.64
C GLU A 19 -10.99 -3.37 -11.27
N PRO A 20 -11.74 -3.73 -10.21
CA PRO A 20 -11.46 -3.26 -8.85
C PRO A 20 -10.08 -3.68 -8.33
N MET A 21 -9.44 -2.76 -7.62
CA MET A 21 -8.10 -2.94 -7.06
C MET A 21 -7.96 -2.13 -5.77
N VAL A 22 -7.10 -2.59 -4.86
CA VAL A 22 -6.69 -1.86 -3.66
C VAL A 22 -5.18 -1.73 -3.64
N HIS A 23 -4.68 -0.52 -3.39
CA HIS A 23 -3.29 -0.32 -2.98
C HIS A 23 -3.23 -0.18 -1.46
N LEU A 24 -2.50 -1.06 -0.78
CA LEU A 24 -2.08 -0.86 0.60
C LEU A 24 -0.70 -0.22 0.59
N VAL A 25 -0.58 0.96 1.18
CA VAL A 25 0.62 1.81 1.05
C VAL A 25 1.07 2.37 2.38
N SER A 26 2.38 2.34 2.65
CA SER A 26 2.99 3.03 3.79
C SER A 26 4.45 3.42 3.50
N ALA A 27 4.92 4.50 4.13
CA ALA A 27 6.34 4.83 4.28
C ALA A 27 6.99 4.13 5.49
N ASP A 28 6.21 3.41 6.29
CA ASP A 28 6.71 2.51 7.34
C ASP A 28 6.60 1.07 6.82
N ARG A 29 7.75 0.52 6.38
CA ARG A 29 7.83 -0.84 5.83
C ARG A 29 7.40 -1.89 6.84
N ASP A 30 7.84 -1.75 8.09
CA ASP A 30 7.67 -2.80 9.09
C ASP A 30 6.22 -2.84 9.57
N ARG A 31 5.58 -1.68 9.71
CA ARG A 31 4.13 -1.61 9.96
C ARG A 31 3.31 -2.21 8.82
N LEU A 32 3.68 -1.93 7.57
CA LEU A 32 3.00 -2.54 6.42
C LEU A 32 3.19 -4.07 6.41
N LEU A 33 4.41 -4.56 6.65
CA LEU A 33 4.69 -6.00 6.77
C LEU A 33 3.92 -6.66 7.91
N ALA A 34 3.80 -6.00 9.06
CA ALA A 34 3.03 -6.49 10.20
C ALA A 34 1.56 -6.68 9.84
N LEU A 35 0.93 -5.67 9.23
CA LEU A 35 -0.44 -5.79 8.73
C LEU A 35 -0.57 -6.88 7.67
N GLY A 36 0.38 -6.95 6.72
CA GLY A 36 0.34 -7.98 5.70
C GLY A 36 0.34 -9.39 6.27
N ARG A 37 1.11 -9.65 7.32
CA ARG A 37 1.10 -10.93 8.03
C ARG A 37 -0.27 -11.23 8.64
N GLU A 38 -0.95 -10.24 9.23
CA GLU A 38 -2.31 -10.40 9.75
C GLU A 38 -3.33 -10.72 8.64
N LEU A 39 -3.13 -10.15 7.45
CA LEU A 39 -3.98 -10.35 6.28
C LEU A 39 -3.58 -11.56 5.41
N GLY A 40 -2.56 -12.34 5.80
CA GLY A 40 -2.04 -13.45 5.00
C GLY A 40 -1.31 -13.05 3.71
N LEU A 41 -0.89 -11.78 3.59
CA LEU A 41 -0.11 -11.27 2.47
C LEU A 41 1.36 -11.70 2.58
N ARG A 42 1.90 -12.15 1.46
CA ARG A 42 3.27 -12.61 1.37
C ARG A 42 4.26 -11.44 1.23
N PRO A 43 5.33 -11.36 2.05
CA PRO A 43 6.34 -10.31 1.96
C PRO A 43 6.98 -10.19 0.58
N GLU A 44 7.09 -11.29 -0.18
CA GLU A 44 7.71 -11.32 -1.51
C GLU A 44 6.88 -10.57 -2.56
N TRP A 45 5.61 -10.27 -2.27
CA TRP A 45 4.75 -9.45 -3.13
C TRP A 45 4.90 -7.95 -2.86
N LEU A 46 5.64 -7.57 -1.82
CA LEU A 46 5.78 -6.17 -1.44
C LEU A 46 6.66 -5.43 -2.44
N GLN A 47 6.13 -4.35 -3.01
CA GLN A 47 6.83 -3.54 -3.99
C GLN A 47 7.42 -2.29 -3.34
N TYR A 48 8.67 -1.95 -3.67
CA TYR A 48 9.24 -0.65 -3.33
C TYR A 48 8.90 0.37 -4.42
N LYS A 49 8.21 1.45 -4.04
CA LYS A 49 7.83 2.53 -4.95
C LYS A 49 7.74 3.85 -4.18
N PRO A 50 8.73 4.74 -4.29
CA PRO A 50 8.70 6.01 -3.58
C PRO A 50 7.48 6.86 -3.92
N LEU A 51 6.91 7.50 -2.91
CA LEU A 51 5.84 8.47 -3.05
C LEU A 51 6.41 9.88 -3.12
N LYS A 52 5.82 10.75 -3.95
CA LYS A 52 6.12 12.18 -3.93
C LYS A 52 5.34 12.84 -2.79
N ASP A 53 6.05 13.40 -1.82
CA ASP A 53 5.45 14.16 -0.74
C ASP A 53 4.90 15.48 -1.30
N PRO A 54 3.58 15.75 -1.20
CA PRO A 54 2.99 16.97 -1.74
C PRO A 54 3.36 18.21 -0.91
N ARG A 55 3.84 18.02 0.32
CA ARG A 55 4.25 19.10 1.23
C ARG A 55 5.61 19.67 0.87
N THR A 56 6.52 18.83 0.37
CA THR A 56 7.93 19.19 0.11
C THR A 56 8.37 18.97 -1.33
N GLY A 57 7.59 18.23 -2.13
CA GLY A 57 7.94 17.82 -3.49
C GLY A 57 8.97 16.69 -3.58
N GLN A 58 9.54 16.24 -2.45
CA GLN A 58 10.56 15.21 -2.40
C GLN A 58 9.96 13.80 -2.56
N ARG A 59 10.78 12.84 -2.98
CA ARG A 59 10.39 11.43 -3.01
C ARG A 59 10.80 10.75 -1.71
N VAL A 60 9.84 10.13 -1.03
CA VAL A 60 10.03 9.40 0.23
C VAL A 60 9.92 7.90 -0.03
N PRO A 61 10.82 7.07 0.52
CA PRO A 61 10.69 5.61 0.49
C PRO A 61 9.28 5.17 0.90
N ALA A 62 8.68 4.28 0.11
CA ALA A 62 7.37 3.72 0.40
C ALA A 62 7.22 2.33 -0.21
N TRP A 63 6.34 1.55 0.39
CA TRP A 63 6.07 0.16 0.03
C TRP A 63 4.59 -0.05 -0.23
N HIS A 64 4.32 -0.98 -1.14
CA HIS A 64 3.00 -1.16 -1.73
C HIS A 64 2.66 -2.65 -1.85
N TRP A 65 1.41 -3.00 -1.55
CA TRP A 65 0.76 -4.17 -2.12
C TRP A 65 -0.40 -3.74 -3.01
N ASP A 66 -0.41 -4.27 -4.22
CA ASP A 66 -1.52 -4.13 -5.15
C ASP A 66 -2.36 -5.40 -5.09
N LEU A 67 -3.59 -5.26 -4.60
CA LEU A 67 -4.54 -6.35 -4.40
C LEU A 67 -5.64 -6.24 -5.45
N TRP A 68 -5.97 -7.36 -6.08
CA TRP A 68 -7.02 -7.48 -7.09
C TRP A 68 -7.65 -8.87 -7.01
N GLY A 69 -8.79 -9.04 -7.69
CA GLY A 69 -9.51 -10.31 -7.75
C GLY A 69 -9.82 -10.87 -6.37
N GLU A 70 -9.56 -12.16 -6.15
CA GLU A 70 -9.85 -12.86 -4.88
C GLU A 70 -9.20 -12.21 -3.66
N LYS A 71 -8.04 -11.55 -3.84
CA LYS A 71 -7.30 -10.89 -2.75
C LYS A 71 -8.02 -9.66 -2.19
N LEU A 72 -9.04 -9.14 -2.89
CA LEU A 72 -9.85 -8.03 -2.37
C LEU A 72 -10.65 -8.43 -1.13
N SER A 73 -10.98 -9.72 -0.97
CA SER A 73 -11.67 -10.23 0.21
C SER A 73 -10.83 -10.12 1.49
N LEU A 74 -9.51 -9.98 1.37
CA LEU A 74 -8.59 -9.82 2.51
C LEU A 74 -8.68 -8.43 3.15
N VAL A 75 -9.33 -7.48 2.50
CA VAL A 75 -9.41 -6.06 2.92
C VAL A 75 -10.85 -5.52 2.86
N GLY A 76 -11.83 -6.44 2.89
CA GLY A 76 -13.27 -6.20 2.78
C GLY A 76 -13.99 -6.37 4.10
#